data_AF-A0A940ZRT9-F1
#
_entry.id   AF-A0A940ZRT9-F1
#
_cell.length_a   1.000
_cell.length_b   1.000
_cell.length_c   1.000
_cell.angle_alpha   90.00
_cell.angle_beta   90.00
_cell.angle_gamma   90.00
#
_symmetry.space_group_name_H-M   'P 1'
#
loop_
_entity.id
_entity.type
_entity.pdbx_description
1 polymer ?
#
loop_
_entity_poly.entity_id
_entity_poly.type
_entity_poly.pdbx_seq_one_letter_code
_entity_poly.pdbx_strand_id
1 'polypeptide(L)'
;MNKKTKKIVLLWAASLLIMVSWHVMAEGTMYAQATTEKVYSDEKTRFPDIKFPVPSDKPEREYLGLSGKNTFRVGDINADIVIIEVFSFYCSTCQAQAPRVNELYN
;
A
#
# COMPACT_ATOMS: atom_id res chain seq x y z
N MET A 1 9.21 -59.68 4.55
CA MET A 1 8.10 -58.80 4.10
C MET A 1 7.39 -59.41 2.89
N ASN A 2 6.11 -59.77 3.05
CA ASN A 2 5.27 -60.46 2.07
C ASN A 2 4.96 -59.57 0.85
N LYS A 3 4.86 -60.16 -0.36
CA LYS A 3 4.51 -59.47 -1.63
C LYS A 3 3.23 -58.62 -1.53
N LYS A 4 2.24 -59.09 -0.75
CA LYS A 4 1.00 -58.38 -0.41
C LYS A 4 1.27 -57.15 0.48
N THR A 5 2.12 -57.29 1.49
CA THR A 5 2.53 -56.17 2.36
C THR A 5 3.31 -55.11 1.59
N LYS A 6 4.19 -55.51 0.65
CA LYS A 6 4.91 -54.55 -0.23
C LYS A 6 3.95 -53.75 -1.12
N LYS A 7 2.94 -54.41 -1.71
CA LYS A 7 1.92 -53.75 -2.53
C LYS A 7 1.09 -52.76 -1.72
N ILE A 8 0.70 -53.14 -0.50
CA ILE A 8 -0.07 -52.26 0.40
C ILE A 8 0.75 -51.02 0.78
N VAL A 9 2.02 -51.18 1.16
CA VAL A 9 2.89 -50.05 1.53
C VAL A 9 3.15 -49.11 0.34
N LEU A 10 3.35 -49.66 -0.86
CA LEU A 10 3.50 -48.86 -2.09
C LEU A 10 2.24 -48.07 -2.43
N LEU A 11 1.05 -48.66 -2.25
CA LEU A 11 -0.23 -47.97 -2.46
C LEU A 11 -0.43 -46.83 -1.46
N TRP A 12 -0.12 -47.04 -0.18
CA TRP A 12 -0.21 -45.99 0.83
C TRP A 12 0.77 -44.84 0.57
N ALA A 13 2.01 -45.14 0.19
CA ALA A 13 3.02 -44.12 -0.14
C ALA A 13 2.62 -43.30 -1.38
N ALA A 14 2.09 -43.94 -2.42
CA ALA A 14 1.62 -43.24 -3.61
C ALA A 14 0.42 -42.32 -3.30
N SER A 15 -0.56 -42.78 -2.52
CA SER A 15 -1.69 -41.95 -2.10
C SER A 15 -1.27 -40.75 -1.25
N LEU A 16 -0.29 -40.92 -0.36
CA LEU A 16 0.27 -39.84 0.44
C LEU A 16 0.96 -38.78 -0.43
N LEU A 17 1.75 -39.21 -1.42
CA LEU A 17 2.40 -38.30 -2.37
C LEU A 17 1.40 -37.51 -3.22
N ILE A 18 0.30 -38.15 -3.64
CA ILE A 18 -0.76 -37.50 -4.42
C ILE A 18 -1.50 -36.45 -3.58
N MET A 19 -1.82 -36.74 -2.31
CA MET A 19 -2.50 -35.77 -1.43
C MET A 19 -1.61 -34.56 -1.07
N VAL A 20 -0.31 -34.78 -0.84
CA VAL A 20 0.64 -33.68 -0.57
C VAL A 20 0.81 -32.80 -1.80
N SER A 21 0.88 -33.40 -3.00
CA SER A 21 0.99 -32.64 -4.25
C SER A 21 -0.25 -31.77 -4.51
N TRP A 22 -1.44 -32.23 -4.11
CA TRP A 22 -2.68 -31.46 -4.26
C TRP A 22 -2.77 -30.26 -3.30
N HIS A 23 -2.21 -30.36 -2.09
CA HIS A 23 -2.17 -29.24 -1.14
C HIS A 23 -1.18 -28.15 -1.59
N VAL A 24 0.00 -28.53 -2.11
CA VAL A 24 1.01 -27.58 -2.58
C VAL A 24 0.50 -26.70 -3.74
N MET A 25 -0.37 -27.24 -4.61
CA MET A 25 -0.90 -26.48 -5.76
C MET A 25 -2.03 -25.51 -5.40
N ALA A 26 -2.76 -25.74 -4.30
CA ALA A 26 -3.87 -24.88 -3.91
C ALA A 26 -3.40 -23.54 -3.33
N GLU A 27 -2.30 -23.54 -2.55
CA GLU A 27 -1.79 -22.37 -1.86
C GLU A 27 -1.07 -21.36 -2.79
N GLY A 28 -0.54 -21.82 -3.93
CA GLY A 28 0.14 -20.96 -4.91
C GLY A 28 -0.75 -19.93 -5.59
N THR A 29 -2.08 -20.08 -5.53
CA THR A 29 -3.03 -19.17 -6.18
C THR A 29 -3.40 -17.94 -5.34
N MET A 30 -3.15 -17.95 -4.03
CA MET A 30 -3.53 -16.82 -3.15
C MET A 30 -2.57 -15.63 -3.18
N TYR A 31 -1.34 -15.79 -3.69
CA TYR A 31 -0.34 -14.71 -3.65
C TYR A 31 -0.39 -13.74 -4.83
N ALA A 32 -1.25 -14.00 -5.83
CA ALA A 32 -1.31 -13.23 -7.07
C ALA A 32 -2.59 -12.39 -7.24
N GLN A 33 -3.19 -11.90 -6.15
CA GLN A 33 -4.17 -10.81 -6.26
C GLN A 33 -3.45 -9.47 -6.31
N ALA A 34 -2.85 -9.16 -7.46
CA ALA A 34 -2.58 -7.78 -7.81
C ALA A 34 -3.94 -7.11 -8.07
N THR A 35 -4.30 -6.17 -7.20
CA THR A 35 -5.56 -5.43 -7.28
C THR A 35 -5.61 -4.62 -8.57
N THR A 36 -6.51 -4.99 -9.49
CA THR A 36 -6.82 -4.22 -10.71
C THR A 36 -7.86 -3.14 -10.43
N GLU A 37 -7.73 -2.44 -9.30
CA GLU A 37 -8.62 -1.33 -8.97
C GLU A 37 -8.00 -0.04 -9.50
N LYS A 38 -8.77 0.74 -10.26
CA LYS A 38 -8.31 2.05 -10.77
C LYS A 38 -8.00 2.96 -9.59
N VAL A 39 -6.71 3.20 -9.32
CA VAL A 39 -6.21 4.10 -8.27
C VAL A 39 -6.24 5.57 -8.74
N TYR A 40 -7.30 6.00 -9.40
CA TYR A 40 -7.44 7.38 -9.85
C TYR A 40 -8.88 7.85 -9.66
N SER A 41 -9.03 9.03 -9.08
CA SER A 41 -10.32 9.70 -8.89
C SER A 41 -10.96 9.96 -10.25
N ASP A 42 -12.25 9.65 -10.39
CA ASP A 42 -13.01 10.25 -11.48
C ASP A 42 -13.06 11.78 -11.27
N GLU A 43 -13.22 12.54 -12.35
CA GLU A 43 -13.29 14.02 -12.31
C GLU A 43 -14.43 14.53 -11.40
N LYS A 44 -15.40 13.67 -11.06
CA LYS A 44 -16.60 14.01 -10.28
C LYS A 44 -16.43 13.75 -8.78
N THR A 45 -15.42 13.01 -8.38
CA THR A 45 -15.18 12.60 -7.00
C THR A 45 -14.28 13.62 -6.34
N ARG A 46 -14.77 14.23 -5.26
CA ARG A 46 -13.99 15.19 -4.47
C ARG A 46 -12.89 14.46 -3.71
N PHE A 47 -11.78 15.16 -3.46
CA PHE A 47 -10.77 14.68 -2.53
C PHE A 47 -11.42 14.34 -1.18
N PRO A 48 -11.04 13.22 -0.53
CA PRO A 48 -11.66 12.79 0.73
C PRO A 48 -11.56 13.85 1.83
N ASP A 49 -12.58 13.94 2.68
CA ASP A 49 -12.61 14.88 3.80
C ASP A 49 -11.73 14.38 4.98
N ILE A 50 -10.41 14.42 4.79
CA ILE A 50 -9.41 13.99 5.78
C ILE A 50 -8.99 15.19 6.62
N LYS A 51 -9.00 15.00 7.95
CA LYS A 51 -8.48 15.97 8.90
C LYS A 51 -7.05 15.62 9.30
N PHE A 52 -6.15 16.57 9.13
CA PHE A 52 -4.75 16.46 9.51
C PHE A 52 -4.47 17.28 10.77
N PRO A 53 -3.53 16.85 11.63
CA PRO A 53 -3.08 17.67 12.74
C PRO A 53 -2.38 18.93 12.21
N VAL A 54 -2.63 20.07 12.85
CA VAL A 54 -1.90 21.31 12.51
C VAL A 54 -0.43 21.15 12.90
N PRO A 55 0.54 21.54 12.04
CA PRO A 55 1.96 21.51 12.38
C PRO A 55 2.30 22.29 13.65
N SER A 56 3.20 21.74 14.46
CA SER A 56 3.73 22.40 15.65
C SER A 56 4.58 23.62 15.29
N ASP A 57 5.31 23.53 14.19
CA ASP A 57 6.29 24.50 13.77
C ASP A 57 5.62 25.69 13.07
N LYS A 58 5.92 26.90 13.56
CA LYS A 58 5.37 28.15 13.02
C LYS A 58 5.66 28.32 11.53
N PRO A 59 6.88 28.07 11.02
CA PRO A 59 7.17 28.19 9.59
C PRO A 59 6.34 27.27 8.71
N GLU A 60 6.07 26.03 9.16
CA GLU A 60 5.24 25.07 8.41
C GLU A 60 3.78 25.51 8.35
N ARG A 61 3.25 26.09 9.45
CA ARG A 61 1.90 26.66 9.45
C ARG A 61 1.79 27.87 8.52
N GLU A 62 2.81 28.73 8.51
CA GLU A 62 2.86 29.91 7.65
C GLU A 62 2.94 29.52 6.18
N TYR A 63 3.77 28.54 5.84
CA TYR A 63 3.86 27.94 4.50
C TYR A 63 2.50 27.45 3.99
N LEU A 64 1.73 26.76 4.84
CA LEU A 64 0.40 26.26 4.48
C LEU A 64 -0.72 27.32 4.58
N GLY A 65 -0.42 28.53 5.07
CA GLY A 65 -1.41 29.59 5.29
C GLY A 65 -2.46 29.25 6.37
N LEU A 66 -2.12 28.41 7.35
CA LEU A 66 -3.06 27.91 8.36
C LEU A 66 -3.21 28.89 9.54
N SER A 67 -4.46 29.17 9.94
CA SER A 67 -4.80 30.05 11.08
C SER A 67 -5.44 29.31 12.28
N GLY A 68 -5.81 28.04 12.11
CA GLY A 68 -6.49 27.21 13.12
C GLY A 68 -5.55 26.57 14.15
N LYS A 69 -6.13 26.03 15.22
CA LYS A 69 -5.38 25.56 16.40
C LYS A 69 -5.25 24.04 16.58
N ASN A 70 -6.03 23.21 15.88
CA ASN A 70 -6.08 21.76 16.17
C ASN A 70 -5.89 20.89 14.92
N THR A 71 -6.82 20.97 13.97
CA THR A 71 -6.80 20.19 12.74
C THR A 71 -7.11 21.07 11.54
N PHE A 72 -6.65 20.67 10.36
CA PHE A 72 -6.97 21.30 9.09
C PHE A 72 -7.33 20.24 8.04
N ARG A 73 -8.00 20.67 6.97
CA ARG A 73 -8.29 19.89 5.76
C ARG A 73 -7.43 20.42 4.62
N VAL A 74 -7.25 19.63 3.56
CA VAL A 74 -6.53 20.10 2.35
C VAL A 74 -7.16 21.37 1.79
N GLY A 75 -8.49 21.48 1.81
CA GLY A 75 -9.20 22.69 1.35
C GLY A 75 -9.08 23.91 2.28
N ASP A 76 -8.50 23.78 3.47
CA ASP A 76 -8.21 24.91 4.36
C ASP A 76 -6.85 25.56 4.05
N ILE A 77 -6.04 24.93 3.17
CA ILE A 77 -4.76 25.47 2.70
C ILE A 77 -5.05 26.66 1.79
N ASN A 78 -4.41 27.80 2.04
CA ASN A 78 -4.59 29.00 1.24
C ASN A 78 -3.80 28.93 -0.08
N ALA A 79 -4.30 28.18 -1.06
CA ALA A 79 -3.71 28.04 -2.38
C ALA A 79 -4.77 27.76 -3.46
N ASP A 80 -4.53 28.20 -4.70
CA ASP A 80 -5.41 27.90 -5.84
C ASP A 80 -5.32 26.42 -6.27
N ILE A 81 -4.12 25.84 -6.16
CA ILE A 81 -3.83 24.45 -6.53
C ILE A 81 -2.97 23.83 -5.44
N VAL A 82 -3.33 22.62 -5.01
CA VAL A 82 -2.53 21.82 -4.07
C VAL A 82 -2.07 20.55 -4.79
N ILE A 83 -0.75 20.34 -4.84
CA ILE A 83 -0.14 19.10 -5.32
C ILE A 83 0.22 18.25 -4.10
N ILE A 84 -0.31 17.03 -4.02
CA ILE A 84 -0.04 16.09 -2.93
C ILE A 84 0.79 14.94 -3.48
N GLU A 85 2.05 14.85 -3.06
CA GLU A 85 2.89 13.69 -3.34
C GLU A 85 2.82 12.69 -2.18
N VAL A 86 2.37 11.47 -2.48
CA VAL A 86 2.38 10.36 -1.52
C VAL A 86 3.59 9.49 -1.82
N PHE A 87 4.57 9.49 -0.92
CA PHE A 87 5.75 8.66 -1.05
C PHE A 87 5.96 7.75 0.17
N SER A 88 6.68 6.65 -0.03
CA SER A 88 7.07 5.78 1.08
C SER A 88 8.33 6.33 1.74
N PHE A 89 8.26 6.56 3.05
CA PHE A 89 9.44 6.94 3.83
C PHE A 89 10.57 5.91 3.71
N TYR A 90 10.30 4.65 3.36
CA TYR A 90 11.34 3.62 3.21
C TYR A 90 11.92 3.51 1.80
N CYS A 91 11.46 4.34 0.86
CA CYS A 91 11.98 4.35 -0.50
C CYS A 91 13.15 5.34 -0.62
N SER A 92 14.36 4.82 -0.82
CA SER A 92 15.57 5.64 -0.97
C SER A 92 15.49 6.62 -2.14
N THR A 93 14.90 6.20 -3.26
CA THR A 93 14.69 7.08 -4.42
C THR A 93 13.72 8.22 -4.08
N CYS A 94 12.62 7.95 -3.38
CA CYS A 94 11.67 9.00 -2.98
C CYS A 94 12.31 10.01 -2.02
N GLN A 95 13.07 9.54 -1.04
CA GLN A 95 13.80 10.43 -0.12
C GLN A 95 14.78 11.34 -0.86
N ALA A 96 15.45 10.83 -1.89
CA ALA A 96 16.38 11.62 -2.71
C ALA A 96 15.68 12.68 -3.56
N GLN A 97 14.40 12.50 -3.90
CA GLN A 97 13.61 13.46 -4.68
C GLN A 97 12.91 14.52 -3.83
N ALA A 98 12.54 14.21 -2.59
CA ALA A 98 11.79 15.11 -1.71
C ALA A 98 12.38 16.54 -1.60
N PRO A 99 13.71 16.75 -1.49
CA PRO A 99 14.26 18.11 -1.44
C PRO A 99 13.99 18.94 -2.69
N ARG A 100 13.94 18.31 -3.88
CA ARG A 100 13.70 19.02 -5.15
C ARG A 100 12.26 19.50 -5.27
N VAL A 101 11.32 18.80 -4.64
CA VAL A 101 9.89 19.18 -4.65
C VAL A 101 9.69 20.45 -3.83
N ASN A 102 10.46 20.64 -2.76
CA ASN A 102 10.46 21.87 -1.98
C ASN A 102 10.95 23.09 -2.79
N GLU A 103 11.71 22.89 -3.87
CA GLU A 103 12.15 23.98 -4.77
C GLU A 103 11.00 24.53 -5.63
N LEU A 104 9.85 23.84 -5.71
CA LEU A 104 8.65 24.37 -6.38
C LEU A 104 8.01 25.53 -5.60
N TYR A 105 8.39 25.71 -4.35
CA TYR A 105 7.99 26.84 -3.52
C TYR A 105 8.94 28.03 -3.75
N ASN A 106 8.37 29.21 -4.01
CA ASN A 106 9.10 30.48 -4.21
C ASN A 106 8.94 31.40 -3.00
#